data_AF-A0A9D7X2M2-F1
#
_entry.id   AF-A0A9D7X2M2-F1
#
_cell.length_a   1.000
_cell.length_b   1.000
_cell.length_c   1.000
_cell.angle_alpha   90.00
_cell.angle_beta   90.00
_cell.angle_gamma   90.00
#
_symmetry.space_group_name_H-M   'P 1'
#
loop_
_entity.id
_entity.type
_entity.pdbx_description
1 polymer ?
#
loop_
_entity_poly.entity_id
_entity_poly.type
_entity_poly.pdbx_seq_one_letter_code
_entity_poly.pdbx_strand_id
1 'polypeptide(L)'
;MRIYRFRVLIDHPSEAFRDIEIGSEQTFLDLHSAIKDAFGFIGQEMACFYVSDEEWGKGPEIPLADMGFAEEGTVPSLMDDVYISDHIRSTSQRFIYAYDFLHMWMFMVELIGAHDPEVGANYPRVVLSMHDAPDEHSKEDDLTSGILDEDPYAMDDEEHHFEDDDDPGFGEEEGDHDEFGHGNIDDLGEEYR
;
A
#
# COMPACT_ATOMS: atom_id res chain seq x y z
N MET A 1 -8.39 -32.48 8.70
CA MET A 1 -8.38 -31.01 8.66
C MET A 1 -8.68 -30.45 10.04
N ARG A 2 -7.75 -29.67 10.60
CA ARG A 2 -7.94 -28.85 11.81
C ARG A 2 -8.36 -27.45 11.37
N ILE A 3 -9.14 -26.73 12.16
CA ILE A 3 -9.42 -25.31 11.94
C ILE A 3 -8.58 -24.49 12.91
N TYR A 4 -7.94 -23.45 12.39
CA TYR A 4 -7.19 -22.46 13.16
C TYR A 4 -7.97 -21.16 13.20
N ARG A 5 -8.05 -20.55 14.38
CA ARG A 5 -8.64 -19.23 14.57
C ARG A 5 -7.54 -18.23 14.82
N PHE A 6 -7.38 -17.29 13.92
CA PHE A 6 -6.45 -16.16 14.04
C PHE A 6 -7.20 -14.91 14.44
N ARG A 7 -6.63 -14.15 15.37
CA ARG A 7 -6.97 -12.74 15.55
C ARG A 7 -6.06 -11.91 14.67
N VAL A 8 -6.65 -11.10 13.81
CA VAL A 8 -5.98 -10.18 12.91
C VAL A 8 -6.27 -8.77 13.38
N LEU A 9 -5.27 -8.09 13.92
CA LEU A 9 -5.35 -6.71 14.39
C LEU A 9 -4.61 -5.82 13.40
N ILE A 10 -5.23 -4.73 12.97
CA ILE A 10 -4.56 -3.72 12.13
C ILE A 10 -3.75 -2.75 13.01
N ASP A 11 -2.53 -2.42 12.59
CA ASP A 11 -1.70 -1.38 13.21
C ASP A 11 -2.19 0.00 12.74
N HIS A 12 -3.28 0.46 13.34
CA HIS A 12 -3.94 1.73 13.04
C HIS A 12 -4.71 2.23 14.29
N PRO A 13 -4.87 3.55 14.50
CA PRO A 13 -5.61 4.10 15.63
C PRO A 13 -7.06 3.62 15.81
N SER A 14 -7.66 3.01 14.78
CA SER A 14 -9.00 2.40 14.89
C SER A 14 -9.01 1.13 15.74
N GLU A 15 -7.85 0.52 15.99
CA GLU A 15 -7.69 -0.74 16.73
C GLU A 15 -8.61 -1.86 16.22
N ALA A 16 -8.96 -1.81 14.94
CA ALA A 16 -9.89 -2.76 14.34
C ALA A 16 -9.28 -4.15 14.28
N PHE A 17 -10.07 -5.15 14.66
CA PHE A 17 -9.63 -6.54 14.57
C PHE A 17 -10.72 -7.47 14.08
N ARG A 18 -10.28 -8.59 13.51
CA ARG A 18 -11.12 -9.66 12.98
C ARG A 18 -10.62 -10.98 13.54
N ASP A 19 -11.53 -11.84 14.00
CA ASP A 19 -11.19 -13.24 14.25
C ASP A 19 -11.59 -14.04 13.00
N ILE A 20 -10.61 -14.66 12.36
CA ILE A 20 -10.75 -15.43 11.11
C ILE A 20 -10.45 -16.89 11.39
N GLU A 21 -11.36 -17.77 10.96
CA GLU A 21 -11.16 -19.21 10.98
C GLU A 21 -10.75 -19.71 9.61
N ILE A 22 -9.71 -20.52 9.56
CA ILE A 22 -9.12 -21.07 8.33
C ILE A 22 -8.72 -22.53 8.54
N GLY A 23 -8.86 -23.35 7.49
CA GLY A 23 -8.47 -24.76 7.51
C GLY A 23 -6.95 -24.94 7.52
N SER A 24 -6.48 -26.02 8.13
CA SER A 24 -5.06 -26.38 8.17
C SER A 24 -4.44 -26.63 6.79
N GLU A 25 -5.26 -27.08 5.83
CA GLU A 25 -4.88 -27.43 4.45
C GLU A 25 -5.13 -26.27 3.47
N GLN A 26 -5.54 -25.10 3.97
CA GLN A 26 -5.64 -23.88 3.19
C GLN A 26 -4.29 -23.16 3.17
N THR A 27 -4.11 -22.27 2.20
CA THR A 27 -2.81 -21.62 1.97
C THR A 27 -2.75 -20.23 2.61
N PHE A 28 -1.55 -19.64 2.64
CA PHE A 28 -1.42 -18.24 3.03
C PHE A 28 -2.10 -17.29 2.04
N LEU A 29 -2.30 -17.70 0.78
CA LEU A 29 -3.08 -16.94 -0.20
C LEU A 29 -4.57 -16.89 0.18
N ASP A 30 -5.13 -17.99 0.71
CA ASP A 30 -6.48 -18.01 1.25
C ASP A 30 -6.61 -17.06 2.46
N LEU A 31 -5.59 -17.03 3.33
CA LEU A 31 -5.55 -16.12 4.48
C LEU A 31 -5.43 -14.66 4.03
N HIS A 32 -4.56 -14.35 3.07
CA HIS A 32 -4.42 -13.03 2.46
C HIS A 32 -5.78 -12.52 1.95
N SER A 33 -6.47 -13.34 1.17
CA SER A 33 -7.79 -13.01 0.61
C SER A 33 -8.81 -12.79 1.72
N ALA A 34 -8.85 -13.67 2.73
CA ALA A 34 -9.75 -13.56 3.87
C ALA A 34 -9.52 -12.29 4.70
N ILE A 35 -8.26 -11.88 4.92
CA ILE A 35 -7.94 -10.64 5.63
C ILE A 35 -8.45 -9.45 4.82
N LYS A 36 -8.14 -9.37 3.53
CA LYS A 36 -8.60 -8.28 2.68
C LYS A 36 -10.11 -8.13 2.67
N ASP A 37 -10.82 -9.24 2.47
CA ASP A 37 -12.29 -9.26 2.51
C ASP A 37 -12.83 -8.83 3.88
N ALA A 38 -12.18 -9.24 4.98
CA ALA A 38 -12.61 -8.91 6.34
C ALA A 38 -12.43 -7.43 6.71
N PHE A 39 -11.46 -6.75 6.10
CA PHE A 39 -11.18 -5.32 6.28
C PHE A 39 -11.75 -4.45 5.15
N GLY A 40 -12.31 -5.05 4.09
CA GLY A 40 -12.90 -4.32 2.96
C GLY A 40 -11.87 -3.76 1.98
N PHE A 41 -10.65 -4.29 1.97
CA PHE A 41 -9.58 -3.85 1.07
C PHE A 41 -9.77 -4.54 -0.29
N ILE A 42 -9.88 -3.74 -1.35
CA ILE A 42 -10.21 -4.19 -2.71
C ILE A 42 -9.00 -4.16 -3.66
N GLY A 43 -7.91 -3.50 -3.27
CA GLY A 43 -6.69 -3.39 -4.07
C GLY A 43 -6.08 -4.75 -4.43
N GLN A 44 -5.15 -4.78 -5.38
CA GLN A 44 -4.38 -5.98 -5.75
C GLN A 44 -2.90 -5.78 -5.45
N GLU A 45 -2.62 -5.03 -4.39
CA GLU A 45 -1.26 -4.64 -4.04
C GLU A 45 -0.45 -5.82 -3.51
N MET A 46 0.87 -5.65 -3.60
CA MET A 46 1.83 -6.64 -3.11
C MET A 46 1.68 -6.85 -1.60
N ALA A 47 1.92 -8.08 -1.15
CA ALA A 47 1.80 -8.45 0.25
C ALA A 47 2.85 -9.49 0.66
N CYS A 48 3.12 -9.58 1.95
CA CYS A 48 4.03 -10.55 2.54
C CYS A 48 3.62 -10.91 3.97
N PHE A 49 3.69 -12.20 4.31
CA PHE A 49 3.65 -12.64 5.71
C PHE A 49 5.06 -12.88 6.22
N TYR A 50 5.33 -12.47 7.45
CA TYR A 50 6.53 -12.81 8.20
C TYR A 50 6.14 -13.76 9.32
N VAL A 51 6.79 -14.93 9.39
CA VAL A 51 6.66 -15.85 10.52
C VAL A 51 7.28 -15.20 11.73
N SER A 52 6.50 -15.01 12.80
CA SER A 52 6.90 -14.20 13.94
C SER A 52 6.96 -15.00 15.24
N ASP A 53 7.75 -14.51 16.18
CA ASP A 53 7.93 -15.09 17.52
C ASP A 53 7.08 -14.36 18.59
N GLU A 54 7.29 -14.70 19.86
CA GLU A 54 6.58 -14.11 20.99
C GLU A 54 6.92 -12.62 21.22
N GLU A 55 7.98 -12.10 20.60
CA GLU A 55 8.39 -10.69 20.68
C GLU A 55 8.01 -9.90 19.41
N TRP A 56 7.24 -10.51 18.51
CA TRP A 56 6.88 -9.94 17.21
C TRP A 56 8.09 -9.66 16.30
N GLY A 57 9.17 -10.44 16.46
CA GLY A 57 10.32 -10.43 15.56
C GLY A 57 9.94 -10.89 14.15
N LYS A 58 10.48 -10.25 13.11
CA LYS A 58 10.29 -10.68 11.72
C LYS A 58 11.24 -11.84 11.41
N GLY A 59 10.69 -13.04 11.25
CA GLY A 59 11.42 -14.23 10.81
C GLY A 59 11.31 -14.44 9.29
N PRO A 60 11.29 -15.72 8.84
CA PRO A 60 11.14 -16.05 7.43
C PRO A 60 9.91 -15.41 6.78
N GLU A 61 10.06 -15.00 5.53
CA GLU A 61 9.02 -14.35 4.75
C GLU A 61 8.29 -15.33 3.81
N ILE A 62 7.02 -15.05 3.57
CA ILE A 62 6.11 -15.78 2.69
C ILE A 62 5.46 -14.72 1.78
N PRO A 63 6.13 -14.35 0.66
CA PRO A 63 5.66 -13.28 -0.21
C PRO A 63 4.52 -13.73 -1.13
N LEU A 64 3.69 -12.77 -1.56
CA LEU A 64 2.58 -13.03 -2.50
C LEU A 64 3.08 -13.45 -3.89
N ALA A 65 4.19 -12.85 -4.34
CA ALA A 65 4.83 -13.18 -5.60
C ALA A 65 6.36 -13.01 -5.47
N ASP A 66 7.10 -13.66 -6.37
CA ASP A 66 8.55 -13.57 -6.39
C ASP A 66 8.97 -12.15 -6.82
N MET A 67 9.63 -11.45 -5.91
CA MET A 67 10.12 -10.08 -6.14
C MET A 67 11.55 -10.06 -6.69
N GLY A 68 12.17 -11.22 -6.92
CA GLY A 68 13.52 -11.33 -7.46
C GLY A 68 14.63 -10.92 -6.48
N PHE A 69 14.30 -10.71 -5.21
CA PHE A 69 15.27 -10.38 -4.15
C PHE A 69 15.75 -11.59 -3.36
N ALA A 70 15.25 -12.80 -3.68
CA ALA A 70 15.71 -14.02 -3.05
C ALA A 70 17.22 -14.23 -3.31
N GLU A 71 17.94 -14.76 -2.33
CA GLU A 71 19.35 -15.10 -2.50
C GLU A 71 19.53 -16.08 -3.67
N GLU A 72 20.60 -15.91 -4.43
CA GLU A 72 20.88 -16.68 -5.63
C GLU A 72 20.85 -18.20 -5.33
N GLY A 73 19.84 -18.89 -5.86
CA GLY A 73 19.62 -20.33 -5.63
C GLY A 73 18.57 -20.70 -4.57
N THR A 74 17.94 -19.71 -3.93
CA THR A 74 16.78 -19.93 -3.05
C THR A 74 15.49 -19.56 -3.79
N VAL A 75 14.52 -20.47 -3.80
CA VAL A 75 13.17 -20.20 -4.33
C VAL A 75 12.32 -19.71 -3.15
N PRO A 76 11.74 -18.51 -3.19
CA PRO A 76 10.89 -18.03 -2.12
C PRO A 76 9.66 -18.92 -1.99
N SER A 77 9.25 -19.18 -0.74
CA SER A 77 8.03 -19.96 -0.47
C SER A 77 6.82 -19.04 -0.61
N LEU A 78 6.15 -19.12 -1.75
CA LEU A 78 5.05 -18.22 -2.12
C LEU A 78 3.77 -18.55 -1.36
N MET A 79 2.91 -17.55 -1.16
CA MET A 79 1.66 -17.70 -0.42
C MET A 79 0.71 -18.77 -0.99
N ASP A 80 0.75 -19.04 -2.30
CA ASP A 80 -0.08 -20.03 -3.00
C ASP A 80 0.39 -21.47 -2.78
N ASP A 81 1.67 -21.67 -2.51
CA ASP A 81 2.29 -22.99 -2.32
C ASP A 81 2.51 -23.36 -0.84
N VAL A 82 2.28 -22.44 0.10
CA VAL A 82 2.51 -22.65 1.54
C VAL A 82 1.19 -22.84 2.28
N TYR A 83 1.04 -23.98 2.96
CA TYR A 83 -0.13 -24.26 3.79
C TYR A 83 -0.02 -23.62 5.16
N ILE A 84 -1.16 -23.25 5.75
CA ILE A 84 -1.21 -22.72 7.12
C ILE A 84 -0.55 -23.69 8.10
N SER A 85 -0.81 -25.00 7.99
CA SER A 85 -0.22 -26.01 8.88
C SER A 85 1.30 -26.04 8.89
N ASP A 86 1.96 -25.60 7.81
CA ASP A 86 3.42 -25.71 7.66
C ASP A 86 4.15 -24.80 8.65
N HIS A 87 3.50 -23.72 9.07
CA HIS A 87 4.07 -22.70 9.95
C HIS A 87 3.43 -22.60 11.33
N ILE A 88 2.52 -23.53 11.71
CA ILE A 88 2.01 -23.59 13.09
C ILE A 88 2.95 -24.44 13.95
N ARG A 89 3.76 -23.78 14.77
CA ARG A 89 4.72 -24.45 15.68
C ARG A 89 4.28 -24.45 17.15
N SER A 90 3.40 -23.53 17.54
CA SER A 90 2.89 -23.42 18.91
C SER A 90 1.41 -23.04 18.91
N THR A 91 0.77 -23.11 20.08
CA THR A 91 -0.61 -22.66 20.28
C THR A 91 -0.77 -21.13 20.27
N SER A 92 0.34 -20.41 20.24
CA SER A 92 0.44 -18.94 20.24
C SER A 92 1.26 -18.45 19.04
N GLN A 93 1.24 -19.19 17.93
CA GLN A 93 1.97 -18.83 16.72
C GLN A 93 1.53 -17.45 16.23
N ARG A 94 2.50 -16.62 15.84
CA ARG A 94 2.27 -15.26 15.35
C ARG A 94 2.81 -15.06 13.94
N PHE A 95 2.21 -14.12 13.24
CA PHE A 95 2.66 -13.63 11.94
C PHE A 95 2.48 -12.12 11.87
N ILE A 96 3.36 -11.47 11.13
CA ILE A 96 3.16 -10.07 10.71
C ILE A 96 2.75 -10.11 9.25
N TYR A 97 1.61 -9.52 8.93
CA TYR A 97 1.13 -9.40 7.57
C TYR A 97 1.31 -7.96 7.10
N ALA A 98 2.17 -7.77 6.11
CA ALA A 98 2.39 -6.50 5.44
C ALA A 98 1.64 -6.51 4.11
N TYR A 99 0.79 -5.51 3.90
CA TYR A 99 0.00 -5.32 2.68
C TYR A 99 0.28 -3.92 2.14
N ASP A 100 0.38 -3.82 0.81
CA ASP A 100 0.65 -2.58 0.09
C ASP A 100 1.95 -1.91 0.57
N PHE A 101 3.04 -2.10 -0.18
CA PHE A 101 4.33 -1.55 0.20
C PHE A 101 4.49 -0.06 -0.02
N LEU A 102 3.51 0.60 -0.64
CA LEU A 102 3.48 2.06 -0.72
C LEU A 102 2.94 2.63 0.60
N HIS A 103 1.74 2.17 1.01
CA HIS A 103 1.08 2.66 2.23
C HIS A 103 1.48 1.90 3.51
N MET A 104 2.20 0.79 3.37
CA MET A 104 2.74 -0.04 4.46
C MET A 104 1.67 -0.42 5.50
N TRP A 105 0.56 -1.03 5.06
CA TRP A 105 -0.43 -1.55 5.99
C TRP A 105 0.13 -2.77 6.73
N MET A 106 0.13 -2.69 8.06
CA MET A 106 0.69 -3.73 8.93
C MET A 106 -0.43 -4.35 9.76
N PHE A 107 -0.44 -5.67 9.82
CA PHE A 107 -1.38 -6.43 10.62
C PHE A 107 -0.65 -7.44 11.50
N MET A 108 -1.10 -7.53 12.73
CA MET A 108 -0.64 -8.46 13.75
C MET A 108 -1.58 -9.66 13.75
N VAL A 109 -1.07 -10.84 13.38
CA VAL A 109 -1.86 -12.07 13.24
C VAL A 109 -1.44 -13.04 14.33
N GLU A 110 -2.32 -13.35 15.27
CA GLU A 110 -2.05 -14.26 16.39
C GLU A 110 -3.01 -15.45 16.38
N LEU A 111 -2.46 -16.67 16.53
CA LEU A 111 -3.26 -17.87 16.72
C LEU A 111 -3.87 -17.86 18.12
N ILE A 112 -5.21 -17.81 18.20
CA ILE A 112 -5.94 -17.76 19.48
C ILE A 112 -6.68 -19.06 19.79
N GLY A 113 -6.75 -19.99 18.84
CA GLY A 113 -7.39 -21.28 19.08
C GLY A 113 -7.32 -22.22 17.89
N ALA A 114 -7.59 -23.50 18.16
CA ALA A 114 -7.71 -24.51 17.13
C ALA A 114 -8.77 -25.54 17.51
N HIS A 115 -9.63 -25.94 16.59
CA HIS A 115 -10.74 -26.87 16.82
C HIS A 115 -11.01 -27.76 15.61
N ASP A 116 -11.93 -28.72 15.76
CA ASP A 116 -12.40 -29.54 14.66
C ASP A 116 -13.43 -28.77 13.81
N PRO A 117 -13.54 -29.04 12.50
CA PRO A 117 -14.46 -28.34 11.61
C PRO A 117 -15.92 -28.53 12.01
N GLU A 118 -16.71 -27.47 11.87
CA GLU A 118 -18.15 -27.51 12.12
C GLU A 118 -18.90 -28.09 10.92
N VAL A 119 -19.90 -28.94 11.19
CA VAL A 119 -20.71 -29.56 10.14
C VAL A 119 -21.45 -28.49 9.34
N GLY A 120 -21.16 -28.40 8.04
CA GLY A 120 -21.81 -27.46 7.11
C GLY A 120 -21.19 -26.05 7.08
N ALA A 121 -20.11 -25.81 7.82
CA ALA A 121 -19.35 -24.56 7.73
C ALA A 121 -18.38 -24.58 6.53
N ASN A 122 -18.18 -23.42 5.92
CA ASN A 122 -17.13 -23.18 4.92
C ASN A 122 -16.03 -22.32 5.54
N TYR A 123 -14.79 -22.53 5.10
CA TYR A 123 -13.60 -21.81 5.53
C TYR A 123 -12.87 -21.25 4.28
N PRO A 124 -12.21 -20.08 4.35
CA PRO A 124 -12.08 -19.26 5.55
C PRO A 124 -13.37 -18.49 5.88
N ARG A 125 -13.58 -18.11 7.14
CA ARG A 125 -14.72 -17.30 7.56
C ARG A 125 -14.35 -16.33 8.69
N VAL A 126 -14.97 -15.16 8.69
CA VAL A 126 -14.86 -14.20 9.80
C VAL A 126 -15.90 -14.54 10.86
N VAL A 127 -15.47 -14.76 12.09
CA VAL A 127 -16.36 -15.13 13.22
C VAL A 127 -16.56 -13.99 14.22
N LEU A 128 -15.68 -12.99 14.20
CA LEU A 128 -15.80 -11.78 15.02
C LEU A 128 -15.24 -10.58 14.26
N SER A 129 -15.92 -9.45 14.35
CA SER A 129 -15.46 -8.17 13.85
C SER A 129 -15.66 -7.11 14.92
N MET A 130 -14.60 -6.36 15.22
CA MET A 130 -14.60 -5.28 16.20
C MET A 130 -14.00 -4.02 15.58
N HIS A 131 -14.67 -2.90 15.81
CA HIS A 131 -14.38 -1.58 15.23
C HIS A 131 -14.42 -1.55 13.68
N ASP A 132 -14.58 -0.33 13.16
CA ASP A 132 -14.57 -0.09 11.73
C ASP A 132 -13.14 -0.13 11.19
N ALA A 133 -12.95 -0.84 10.08
CA ALA A 133 -11.68 -0.85 9.37
C ALA A 133 -11.41 0.57 8.81
N PRO A 134 -10.16 1.03 8.77
CA PRO A 134 -9.84 2.25 8.05
C PRO A 134 -10.09 2.06 6.55
N ASP A 135 -10.23 3.18 5.84
CA ASP A 135 -10.26 3.16 4.39
C ASP A 135 -8.87 2.77 3.85
N GLU A 136 -8.83 1.90 2.83
CA GLU A 136 -7.57 1.38 2.26
C GLU A 136 -6.63 2.51 1.78
N HIS A 137 -7.18 3.65 1.37
CA HIS A 137 -6.46 4.82 0.88
C HIS A 137 -6.33 5.94 1.92
N SER A 138 -6.69 5.72 3.19
CA SER A 138 -6.62 6.77 4.22
C SER A 138 -5.23 7.05 4.74
N LYS A 139 -4.25 6.18 4.48
CA LYS A 139 -2.85 6.48 4.77
C LYS A 139 -2.37 7.40 3.67
N GLU A 140 -2.30 8.70 3.95
CA GLU A 140 -1.60 9.62 3.08
C GLU A 140 -0.16 9.15 2.91
N ASP A 141 0.37 9.23 1.68
CA ASP A 141 1.77 8.92 1.38
C ASP A 141 2.67 9.75 2.29
N ASP A 142 3.18 9.14 3.36
CA ASP A 142 4.17 9.72 4.27
C ASP A 142 5.49 10.07 3.52
N LEU A 143 5.57 9.70 2.24
CA LEU A 143 6.60 10.11 1.30
C LEU A 143 6.44 11.56 0.82
N THR A 144 5.23 12.13 0.85
CA THR A 144 4.94 13.50 0.40
C THR A 144 4.90 14.52 1.54
N SER A 145 4.68 14.06 2.78
CA SER A 145 4.57 14.88 3.99
C SER A 145 5.84 15.69 4.31
N GLY A 146 6.97 15.43 3.64
CA GLY A 146 8.22 16.19 3.76
C GLY A 146 8.74 16.80 2.45
N ILE A 147 8.01 16.71 1.34
CA ILE A 147 8.47 17.19 0.02
C ILE A 147 7.70 18.46 -0.42
N LEU A 148 6.47 18.67 0.06
CA LEU A 148 5.58 19.72 -0.45
C LEU A 148 5.49 20.98 0.42
N ASP A 149 6.22 21.06 1.53
CA ASP A 149 6.06 22.16 2.51
C ASP A 149 6.70 23.50 2.10
N GLU A 150 7.48 23.55 1.02
CA GLU A 150 8.06 24.81 0.52
C GLU A 150 7.83 24.93 -0.99
N ASP A 151 6.71 25.53 -1.40
CA ASP A 151 6.62 26.18 -2.71
C ASP A 151 7.25 27.58 -2.59
N PRO A 152 8.50 27.80 -3.08
CA PRO A 152 9.14 29.10 -3.04
C PRO A 152 8.48 30.15 -3.95
N TYR A 153 7.41 29.78 -4.69
CA TYR A 153 6.61 30.66 -5.54
C TYR A 153 5.23 30.97 -4.97
N ALA A 154 4.93 30.59 -3.73
CA ALA A 154 3.73 31.06 -3.03
C ALA A 154 3.81 32.59 -2.86
N MET A 155 3.19 33.33 -3.78
CA MET A 155 3.06 34.78 -3.74
C MET A 155 2.26 35.18 -2.50
N ASP A 156 2.91 35.90 -1.60
CA ASP A 156 2.28 36.52 -0.43
C ASP A 156 1.27 37.58 -0.90
N ASP A 157 -0.02 37.36 -0.64
CA ASP A 157 -1.10 38.31 -0.93
C ASP A 157 -1.12 39.40 0.15
N GLU A 158 -0.01 40.14 0.29
CA GLU A 158 0.01 41.38 1.07
C GLU A 158 -0.54 42.52 0.19
N GLU A 159 -1.82 42.83 0.46
CA GLU A 159 -2.59 43.94 -0.08
C GLU A 159 -1.86 45.28 0.19
N HIS A 160 -0.97 45.67 -0.73
CA HIS A 160 -0.30 46.97 -0.69
C HIS A 160 -1.26 48.08 -1.11
N HIS A 161 -1.78 48.78 -0.10
CA HIS A 161 -2.44 50.08 -0.22
C HIS A 161 -1.42 51.12 -0.73
N PHE A 162 -1.41 51.41 -2.03
CA PHE A 162 -0.61 52.52 -2.58
C PHE A 162 -1.37 53.84 -2.41
N GLU A 163 -0.87 54.70 -1.52
CA GLU A 163 -1.24 56.11 -1.48
C GLU A 163 -0.60 56.82 -2.70
N ASP A 164 -1.44 57.49 -3.49
CA ASP A 164 -1.04 58.40 -4.57
C ASP A 164 -0.18 59.53 -4.00
N ASP A 165 1.04 59.69 -4.53
CA ASP A 165 1.76 60.96 -4.47
C ASP A 165 2.37 61.27 -5.85
N ASP A 166 2.01 62.47 -6.32
CA ASP A 166 2.24 63.06 -7.63
C ASP A 166 3.72 63.33 -8.02
N ASP A 167 3.92 63.46 -9.34
CA ASP A 167 4.87 64.36 -10.05
C ASP A 167 6.24 63.77 -10.53
N PRO A 168 6.91 64.33 -11.58
CA PRO A 168 6.57 64.23 -13.01
C PRO A 168 7.78 63.95 -13.96
N GLY A 169 7.50 63.48 -15.18
CA GLY A 169 8.10 64.00 -16.41
C GLY A 169 9.46 63.48 -16.94
N PHE A 170 9.52 63.40 -18.28
CA PHE A 170 10.62 63.10 -19.22
C PHE A 170 10.88 61.61 -19.50
N GLY A 171 10.80 61.10 -20.74
CA GLY A 171 10.57 61.69 -22.06
C GLY A 171 10.73 60.59 -23.13
N GLU A 172 9.95 60.72 -24.20
CA GLU A 172 9.82 59.81 -25.34
C GLU A 172 11.14 59.51 -26.08
N GLU A 173 11.29 58.30 -26.63
CA GLU A 173 11.42 58.14 -28.08
C GLU A 173 11.20 56.67 -28.53
N GLU A 174 10.44 56.54 -29.62
CA GLU A 174 10.04 55.31 -30.28
C GLU A 174 11.14 54.69 -31.15
N GLY A 175 11.01 53.40 -31.44
CA GLY A 175 11.84 52.69 -32.40
C GLY A 175 11.18 51.39 -32.85
N ASP A 176 10.15 51.54 -33.68
CA ASP A 176 9.48 50.49 -34.42
C ASP A 176 10.40 49.88 -35.50
N HIS A 177 10.38 48.56 -35.67
CA HIS A 177 10.65 47.91 -36.96
C HIS A 177 10.30 46.41 -36.92
N ASP A 178 9.17 46.09 -37.55
CA ASP A 178 8.82 44.79 -38.10
C ASP A 178 9.85 44.29 -39.13
N GLU A 179 9.91 42.96 -39.39
CA GLU A 179 9.83 42.37 -40.74
C GLU A 179 10.27 40.88 -40.81
N PHE A 180 9.27 40.01 -40.99
CA PHE A 180 9.18 38.76 -41.79
C PHE A 180 10.21 37.62 -41.74
N GLY A 181 9.67 36.39 -41.72
CA GLY A 181 10.37 35.17 -42.14
C GLY A 181 9.54 33.87 -42.07
N HIS A 182 8.52 33.74 -42.93
CA HIS A 182 7.78 32.48 -43.16
C HIS A 182 8.56 31.51 -44.08
N GLY A 183 8.36 30.19 -43.87
CA GLY A 183 8.54 29.09 -44.86
C GLY A 183 9.78 28.22 -44.63
N ASN A 184 9.76 26.88 -44.70
CA ASN A 184 8.81 25.93 -45.27
C ASN A 184 8.86 24.59 -44.52
N ILE A 185 7.69 23.98 -44.40
CA ILE A 185 7.48 22.55 -44.20
C ILE A 185 7.36 21.91 -45.60
N ASP A 186 7.60 20.60 -45.68
CA ASP A 186 7.42 19.68 -46.82
C ASP A 186 8.70 19.35 -47.62
N ASP A 187 9.27 18.15 -47.38
CA ASP A 187 9.43 17.20 -48.49
C ASP A 187 9.45 15.74 -47.98
N LEU A 188 8.63 14.93 -48.63
CA LEU A 188 8.41 13.51 -48.41
C LEU A 188 9.40 12.72 -49.28
N GLY A 189 9.99 11.66 -48.73
CA GLY A 189 10.82 10.75 -49.51
C GLY A 189 10.83 9.34 -48.92
N GLU A 190 9.93 8.50 -49.44
CA GLU A 190 10.02 7.04 -49.39
C GLU A 190 11.37 6.57 -49.97
N GLU A 191 12.02 5.56 -49.36
CA GLU A 191 12.52 4.44 -50.16
C GLU A 191 12.72 3.16 -49.33
N TYR A 192 12.13 2.10 -49.86
CA TYR A 192 12.36 0.70 -49.54
C TYR A 192 13.83 0.30 -49.77
N ARG A 193 14.49 -0.27 -48.76
CA ARG A 193 15.23 -1.54 -48.92
C ARG A 193 15.60 -2.19 -47.60
#